data_AF-A0A327K111-F1
#
_entry.id   AF-A0A327K111-F1
#
_cell.length_a   1.000
_cell.length_b   1.000
_cell.length_c   1.000
_cell.angle_alpha   90.00
_cell.angle_beta   90.00
_cell.angle_gamma   90.00
#
_symmetry.space_group_name_H-M   'P 1'
#
loop_
_entity.id
_entity.type
_entity.pdbx_description
1 polymer ?
#
loop_
_entity_poly.entity_id
_entity_poly.type
_entity_poly.pdbx_seq_one_letter_code
_entity_poly.pdbx_strand_id
1 'polypeptide(L)'
;LVGGFSFDQSKFNRATQAYRQPGSSFKPFVYATALDNGYTPSSVVMDAPIEIKAGDKIWRPQNYSNKYYGPSTLRIGIEHSRNVMT
;
A
#
# COMPACT_ATOMS: atom_id res chain seq x y z
N LEU A 1 19.60 8.91 -14.46
CA LEU A 1 18.62 9.56 -13.55
C LEU A 1 17.95 10.70 -14.31
N VAL A 2 16.61 10.80 -14.28
CA VAL A 2 15.84 11.80 -15.05
C VAL A 2 14.94 12.60 -14.10
N GLY A 3 15.12 13.92 -14.05
CA GLY A 3 14.42 14.81 -13.10
C GLY A 3 13.13 15.46 -13.61
N GLY A 4 12.81 15.31 -14.90
CA GLY A 4 11.63 15.90 -15.53
C GLY A 4 11.64 15.65 -17.04
N PHE A 5 10.56 16.07 -17.70
CA PHE A 5 10.39 15.90 -19.15
C PHE A 5 11.45 16.66 -19.97
N SER A 6 11.75 17.92 -19.59
CA SER A 6 12.79 18.74 -20.22
C SER A 6 13.47 19.61 -19.16
N PHE A 7 14.80 19.62 -19.17
CA PHE A 7 15.61 20.43 -18.25
C PHE A 7 15.46 21.93 -18.55
N ASP A 8 15.35 22.31 -19.83
CA ASP A 8 15.19 23.70 -20.25
C ASP A 8 13.83 24.26 -19.82
N GLN A 9 12.80 23.41 -19.77
CA GLN A 9 11.49 23.79 -19.24
C GLN A 9 11.47 23.83 -17.71
N SER A 10 12.20 22.91 -17.04
CA SER A 10 12.20 22.82 -15.58
C SER A 10 13.47 22.13 -15.08
N LYS A 11 14.32 22.91 -14.41
CA LYS A 11 15.57 22.41 -13.81
C LYS A 11 15.37 21.68 -12.48
N PHE A 12 14.15 21.69 -11.92
CA PHE A 12 13.83 20.99 -10.68
C PHE A 12 13.92 19.48 -10.86
N ASN A 13 14.76 18.81 -10.07
CA ASN A 13 15.03 17.38 -10.20
C ASN A 13 14.03 16.56 -9.38
N ARG A 14 12.94 16.13 -10.01
CA ARG A 14 11.87 15.38 -9.34
C ARG A 14 12.33 14.02 -8.81
N ALA A 15 13.38 13.43 -9.37
CA ALA A 15 13.87 12.13 -8.90
C ALA A 15 14.56 12.19 -7.53
N THR A 16 15.05 13.37 -7.10
CA THR A 16 15.76 13.52 -5.81
C THR A 16 15.13 14.56 -4.89
N GLN A 17 14.34 15.50 -5.44
CA GLN A 17 13.83 16.65 -4.69
C GLN A 17 12.30 16.64 -4.55
N ALA A 18 11.57 15.86 -5.37
CA ALA A 18 10.11 15.85 -5.27
C ALA A 18 9.64 14.88 -4.19
N TYR A 19 9.26 15.41 -3.03
CA TYR A 19 8.51 14.65 -2.03
C TYR A 19 7.08 14.41 -2.50
N ARG A 20 6.68 13.14 -2.61
CA ARG A 20 5.36 12.69 -3.05
C ARG A 20 4.92 11.50 -2.22
N GLN A 21 3.61 11.30 -2.13
CA GLN A 21 3.06 10.09 -1.53
C GLN A 21 3.35 8.89 -2.45
N PRO A 22 3.95 7.80 -1.94
CA PRO A 22 4.23 6.60 -2.74
C PRO A 22 2.97 5.78 -3.06
N GLY A 23 1.89 5.98 -2.30
CA GLY A 23 0.67 5.19 -2.41
C GLY A 23 0.95 3.69 -2.19
N SER A 24 0.32 2.83 -2.99
CA SER A 24 0.45 1.37 -2.84
C SER A 24 1.88 0.84 -3.05
N SER A 25 2.79 1.62 -3.63
CA SER A 25 4.20 1.20 -3.75
C SER A 25 4.91 1.07 -2.40
N PHE A 26 4.32 1.57 -1.30
CA PHE A 26 4.82 1.37 0.06
C PHE A 26 4.46 0.01 0.67
N LYS A 27 3.47 -0.70 0.13
CA LYS A 27 2.99 -1.97 0.68
C LYS A 27 4.09 -3.02 0.90
N PRO A 28 5.06 -3.24 -0.02
CA PRO A 28 6.11 -4.21 0.22
C PRO A 28 6.85 -4.05 1.56
N PHE A 29 7.00 -2.82 2.07
CA PHE A 29 7.64 -2.58 3.37
C PHE A 29 6.75 -3.05 4.54
N VAL A 30 5.43 -2.85 4.47
CA VAL A 30 4.49 -3.36 5.48
C VAL A 30 4.49 -4.89 5.50
N TYR A 31 4.48 -5.50 4.32
CA TYR A 31 4.51 -6.96 4.18
C TYR A 31 5.85 -7.55 4.63
N ALA A 32 6.97 -6.88 4.34
CA ALA A 32 8.28 -7.29 4.86
C ALA A 32 8.28 -7.31 6.40
N THR A 33 7.75 -6.27 7.05
CA THR A 33 7.59 -6.24 8.51
C THR A 33 6.75 -7.42 9.01
N ALA A 34 5.64 -7.76 8.34
CA ALA A 34 4.85 -8.93 8.73
C ALA A 34 5.66 -10.24 8.63
N LEU A 35 6.42 -10.43 7.55
CA LEU A 35 7.28 -11.60 7.35
C LEU A 35 8.38 -11.69 8.43
N ASP A 36 9.02 -10.57 8.76
CA ASP A 36 10.01 -10.49 9.84
C ASP A 36 9.41 -10.84 11.21
N ASN A 37 8.09 -10.68 11.38
CA ASN A 37 7.34 -10.99 12.59
C ASN A 37 6.61 -12.35 12.53
N GLY A 38 7.11 -13.29 11.71
CA GLY A 38 6.66 -14.68 11.71
C GLY A 38 5.46 -14.98 10.82
N TYR A 39 4.98 -14.01 10.03
CA TYR A 39 4.04 -14.30 8.97
C TYR A 39 4.75 -15.01 7.82
N THR A 40 4.00 -15.79 7.06
CA THR A 40 4.47 -16.47 5.85
C THR A 40 3.64 -16.00 4.66
N PRO A 41 4.09 -16.22 3.42
CA PRO A 41 3.26 -15.97 2.24
C PRO A 41 1.92 -16.72 2.27
N SER A 42 1.84 -17.83 3.01
CA SER A 42 0.63 -18.64 3.22
C SER A 42 -0.22 -18.21 4.43
N SER A 43 0.24 -17.28 5.28
CA SER A 43 -0.55 -16.78 6.40
C SER A 43 -1.87 -16.20 5.91
N VAL A 44 -2.97 -16.56 6.57
CA VAL A 44 -4.31 -16.11 6.19
C VAL A 44 -4.62 -14.78 6.87
N VAL A 45 -5.03 -13.80 6.08
CA VAL A 45 -5.47 -12.46 6.51
C VAL A 45 -6.88 -12.24 5.97
N MET A 46 -7.72 -11.56 6.75
CA MET A 46 -9.11 -11.32 6.39
C MET A 46 -9.22 -10.14 5.41
N ASP A 47 -9.70 -10.38 4.20
CA ASP A 47 -10.12 -9.33 3.26
C ASP A 47 -11.62 -9.05 3.43
N ALA A 48 -11.95 -8.20 4.41
CA ALA A 48 -13.32 -7.83 4.78
C ALA A 48 -13.41 -6.33 5.16
N PRO A 49 -14.62 -5.75 5.25
CA PRO A 49 -14.78 -4.39 5.75
C PRO A 49 -14.18 -4.22 7.14
N ILE A 50 -13.41 -3.15 7.34
CA ILE A 50 -12.83 -2.79 8.64
C ILE A 50 -13.17 -1.35 8.99
N GLU A 51 -13.30 -1.08 10.29
CA GLU A 51 -13.47 0.26 10.84
C GLU A 51 -12.33 0.54 11.81
N ILE A 52 -11.62 1.65 11.59
CA ILE A 52 -10.48 2.06 12.42
C ILE A 52 -10.81 3.42 13.01
N LYS A 53 -10.76 3.55 14.33
CA LYS A 53 -10.87 4.86 14.99
C LYS A 53 -9.58 5.64 14.76
N ALA A 54 -9.66 6.73 14.00
CA ALA A 54 -8.56 7.63 13.68
C ALA A 54 -8.86 9.01 14.27
N GLY A 55 -8.48 9.22 15.54
CA GLY A 55 -8.87 10.39 16.32
C GLY A 55 -10.40 10.44 16.51
N ASP A 56 -11.01 11.55 16.10
CA ASP A 56 -12.46 11.78 16.20
C ASP A 56 -13.25 11.22 15.01
N LYS A 57 -12.58 10.58 14.05
CA LYS A 57 -13.21 10.01 12.84
C LYS A 57 -13.09 8.50 12.83
N ILE A 58 -14.06 7.85 12.20
CA ILE A 58 -13.97 6.43 11.84
C ILE A 58 -13.50 6.36 10.38
N TRP A 59 -12.32 5.77 10.17
CA TRP A 59 -11.79 5.48 8.84
C TRP A 59 -12.21 4.08 8.40
N ARG A 60 -12.76 3.98 7.19
CA ARG A 60 -13.27 2.75 6.58
C ARG A 60 -12.57 2.54 5.24
N PRO A 61 -11.34 2.00 5.22
CA PRO A 61 -10.63 1.75 3.97
C PRO A 61 -11.38 0.72 3.12
N GLN A 62 -11.23 0.84 1.81
CA GLN A 62 -11.83 -0.07 0.84
C GLN A 62 -10.77 -0.51 -0.16
N ASN A 63 -10.88 -1.74 -0.65
CA ASN A 63 -10.11 -2.16 -1.83
C ASN A 63 -10.49 -1.29 -3.02
N TYR A 64 -9.53 -1.05 -3.93
CA TYR A 64 -9.81 -0.33 -5.18
C TYR A 64 -10.99 -0.91 -5.97
N SER A 65 -11.18 -2.23 -5.91
CA SER A 65 -12.29 -2.93 -6.57
C SER A 65 -13.64 -2.81 -5.86
N ASN A 66 -13.71 -2.21 -4.66
CA ASN A 66 -14.88 -2.21 -3.77
C ASN A 66 -15.45 -3.62 -3.48
N LYS A 67 -14.62 -4.65 -3.60
CA LYS A 67 -14.96 -6.06 -3.35
C LYS A 67 -14.10 -6.61 -2.23
N TYR A 68 -14.65 -7.56 -1.50
CA TYR A 68 -14.03 -8.29 -0.39
C TYR A 68 -14.04 -9.78 -0.71
N TYR A 69 -12.93 -10.46 -0.42
CA TYR A 69 -12.71 -11.85 -0.82
C TYR A 69 -12.64 -12.80 0.37
N GLY A 70 -12.82 -12.29 1.59
CA GLY A 70 -12.78 -13.09 2.82
C GLY A 70 -11.37 -13.54 3.17
N PRO A 71 -11.21 -14.66 3.89
CA PRO A 71 -9.91 -15.20 4.26
C PRO A 71 -9.04 -15.46 3.01
N SER A 72 -7.92 -14.75 2.90
CA SER A 72 -7.00 -14.82 1.76
C SER A 72 -5.57 -14.91 2.24
N THR A 73 -4.67 -15.50 1.45
CA THR A 73 -3.26 -15.58 1.84
C THR A 73 -2.57 -14.23 1.74
N LEU A 74 -1.57 -14.00 2.58
CA LEU A 74 -0.75 -12.79 2.58
C LEU A 74 -0.15 -12.52 1.19
N ARG A 75 0.26 -13.57 0.46
CA ARG A 75 0.73 -13.44 -0.94
C ARG A 75 -0.31 -12.77 -1.86
N ILE A 76 -1.56 -13.21 -1.81
CA ILE A 76 -2.66 -12.65 -2.62
C ILE A 76 -2.92 -11.18 -2.25
N GLY A 77 -2.74 -10.83 -0.98
CA GLY A 77 -2.84 -9.45 -0.47
C GLY A 77 -1.89 -8.50 -1.22
N ILE A 78 -0.60 -8.82 -1.29
CA ILE A 78 0.38 -7.98 -1.96
C ILE A 78 0.29 -8.07 -3.49
N GLU A 79 0.02 -9.25 -4.06
CA GLU A 79 -0.09 -9.48 -5.50
C GLU A 79 -1.20 -8.63 -6.13
N HIS A 80 -2.36 -8.54 -5.47
CA HIS A 80 -3.48 -7.72 -5.93
C HIS A 80 -3.56 -6.36 -5.26
N SER A 81 -2.55 -5.98 -4.47
CA SER A 81 -2.50 -4.69 -3.77
C SER A 81 -3.79 -4.43 -2.98
N ARG A 82 -4.24 -5.40 -2.18
CA ARG A 82 -5.45 -5.29 -1.34
C ARG A 82 -5.23 -4.26 -0.23
N ASN A 83 -6.11 -3.27 -0.14
CA ASN A 83 -5.97 -2.18 0.82
C ASN A 83 -6.32 -2.63 2.23
N VAL A 84 -7.35 -3.46 2.40
CA VAL A 84 -7.79 -3.88 3.74
C VAL A 84 -6.98 -5.05 4.32
N MET A 85 -6.07 -5.64 3.53
CA MET A 85 -5.08 -6.61 3.99
C MET A 85 -3.70 -5.97 4.25
N THR A 86 -3.60 -4.64 4.20
CA THR A 86 -2.36 -3.87 4.46
C THR A 86 -2.61 -2.91 5.62
#